data_AF-A0A095YUP0-F1
#
_entry.id   AF-A0A095YUP0-F1
#
_cell.length_a   1.000
_cell.length_b   1.000
_cell.length_c   1.000
_cell.angle_alpha   90.00
_cell.angle_beta   90.00
_cell.angle_gamma   90.00
#
_symmetry.space_group_name_H-M   'P 1'
#
loop_
_entity.id
_entity.type
_entity.pdbx_description
1 polymer ?
#
loop_
_entity_poly.entity_id
_entity_poly.type
_entity_poly.pdbx_seq_one_letter_code
_entity_poly.pdbx_strand_id
1 'polypeptide(L)'
;MEHLAWQSIFAYCLFSVFVFYQQLHAKNFNGGSETFGLLLALSGFAGMLTGIAYLIYYGWSVVWWVPIVILILGFATAIPGYFLERLIGRFAISFLGFIAWPVCAYFMFSLVPNAT
;
A
#
# COMPACT_ATOMS: atom_id res chain seq x y z
N MET A 1 -16.43 -18.95 -13.31
CA MET A 1 -15.11 -19.01 -12.66
C MET A 1 -14.88 -17.65 -12.05
N GLU A 2 -14.77 -17.55 -10.73
CA GLU A 2 -14.40 -16.29 -10.06
C GLU A 2 -13.01 -15.89 -10.58
N HIS A 3 -12.96 -14.92 -11.49
CA HIS A 3 -11.71 -14.47 -12.06
C HIS A 3 -11.03 -13.60 -11.01
N LEU A 4 -10.23 -14.22 -10.14
CA LEU A 4 -9.39 -13.51 -9.18
C LEU A 4 -8.58 -12.47 -9.95
N ALA A 5 -8.78 -11.19 -9.61
CA ALA A 5 -8.07 -10.09 -10.25
C ALA A 5 -6.65 -10.01 -9.72
N TRP A 6 -5.82 -10.97 -10.15
CA TRP A 6 -4.41 -11.07 -9.76
C TRP A 6 -3.64 -9.77 -9.97
N GLN A 7 -4.01 -8.98 -10.98
CA GLN A 7 -3.42 -7.67 -11.24
C GLN A 7 -3.74 -6.67 -10.12
N SER A 8 -4.97 -6.67 -9.62
CA SER A 8 -5.41 -5.88 -8.47
C SER A 8 -4.68 -6.29 -7.18
N ILE A 9 -4.55 -7.60 -6.97
CA ILE A 9 -3.82 -8.16 -5.82
C ILE A 9 -2.33 -7.76 -5.88
N PHE A 10 -1.71 -7.84 -7.06
CA PHE A 10 -0.34 -7.40 -7.27
C PHE A 10 -0.16 -5.89 -7.00
N ALA A 11 -1.09 -5.06 -7.48
CA ALA A 11 -1.10 -3.63 -7.21
C ALA A 11 -1.24 -3.34 -5.71
N TYR A 12 -2.08 -4.11 -4.98
CA TYR A 12 -2.20 -4.02 -3.53
C TYR A 12 -0.89 -4.41 -2.82
N CYS A 13 -0.20 -5.45 -3.27
CA CYS A 13 1.11 -5.82 -2.72
C CYS A 13 2.12 -4.67 -2.86
N LEU A 14 2.25 -4.09 -4.06
CA LEU A 14 3.12 -2.92 -4.27
C LEU A 14 2.71 -1.72 -3.41
N PHE A 15 1.42 -1.41 -3.37
CA PHE A 15 0.84 -0.40 -2.50
C PHE A 15 1.24 -0.62 -1.03
N SER A 16 1.13 -1.86 -0.54
CA SER A 16 1.41 -2.20 0.85
C SER A 16 2.89 -1.97 1.20
N VAL A 17 3.80 -2.21 0.27
CA VAL A 17 5.23 -1.91 0.44
C VAL A 17 5.43 -0.40 0.62
N PHE A 18 4.88 0.42 -0.29
CA PHE A 18 5.06 1.88 -0.21
C PHE A 18 4.45 2.48 1.06
N VAL A 19 3.23 2.08 1.42
CA VAL A 19 2.56 2.57 2.65
C VAL A 19 3.32 2.13 3.90
N PHE A 20 3.78 0.88 3.96
CA PHE A 20 4.59 0.38 5.08
C PHE A 20 5.88 1.19 5.25
N TYR A 21 6.59 1.45 4.15
CA TYR A 21 7.81 2.25 4.16
C TYR A 21 7.57 3.69 4.60
N GLN A 22 6.48 4.28 4.15
CA GLN A 22 6.12 5.63 4.52
C GLN A 22 5.79 5.72 6.02
N GLN A 23 5.08 4.73 6.57
CA GLN A 23 4.84 4.63 8.01
C GLN A 23 6.15 4.40 8.80
N LEU A 24 7.06 3.59 8.28
CA LEU A 24 8.36 3.34 8.91
C LEU A 24 9.23 4.59 8.93
N HIS A 25 9.23 5.36 7.83
CA HIS A 25 9.96 6.62 7.75
C HIS A 25 9.35 7.69 8.66
N ALA A 26 8.01 7.73 8.81
CA ALA A 26 7.35 8.63 9.77
C ALA A 26 7.78 8.32 11.21
N LYS A 27 7.85 7.04 11.58
CA LYS A 27 8.27 6.60 12.92
C LYS A 27 9.73 6.91 13.23
N ASN A 28 10.62 6.82 12.24
CA ASN A 28 12.06 7.04 12.40
C ASN A 28 12.51 8.48 12.08
N PHE A 29 11.57 9.41 11.89
CA PHE A 29 11.89 10.77 11.49
C PHE A 29 12.43 11.59 12.67
N ASN A 30 13.72 11.93 12.63
CA ASN A 30 14.43 12.63 13.71
C ASN A 30 14.29 14.17 13.65
N GLY A 31 13.14 14.71 13.25
CA GLY A 31 12.78 16.10 13.53
C GLY A 31 13.46 17.20 12.69
N GLY A 32 14.00 16.90 11.52
CA GLY A 32 14.64 17.93 10.66
C GLY A 32 13.67 18.99 10.10
N SER A 33 12.39 18.65 9.95
CA SER A 33 11.31 19.55 9.52
C SER A 33 9.97 19.01 10.03
N GLU A 34 9.34 19.74 10.94
CA GLU A 34 8.07 19.35 11.56
C GLU A 34 6.95 19.19 10.52
N THR A 35 6.89 20.08 9.53
CA THR A 35 5.93 20.03 8.43
C THR A 35 6.11 18.80 7.56
N PHE A 36 7.36 18.42 7.25
CA PHE A 36 7.63 17.21 6.48
C PHE A 36 7.22 15.94 7.25
N GLY A 37 7.52 15.86 8.54
CA GLY A 37 7.09 14.74 9.39
C GLY A 37 5.58 14.58 9.45
N LEU A 38 4.84 15.70 9.57
CA LEU A 38 3.38 15.72 9.58
C LEU A 38 2.78 15.23 8.25
N LEU A 39 3.28 15.75 7.12
CA LEU A 39 2.84 15.31 5.79
C LEU A 39 3.07 13.81 5.60
N LEU A 40 4.20 13.32 6.09
CA LEU A 40 4.54 11.90 5.99
C LEU A 40 3.59 11.02 6.80
N ALA A 41 3.27 11.44 8.03
CA ALA A 41 2.32 10.75 8.89
C ALA A 41 0.90 10.76 8.30
N LEU A 42 0.43 11.91 7.80
CA LEU A 42 -0.87 12.04 7.15
C LEU A 42 -0.98 11.15 5.91
N SER A 43 0.06 11.11 5.08
CA SER A 43 0.06 10.27 3.89
C SER A 43 0.13 8.78 4.24
N GLY A 44 0.92 8.38 5.25
CA GLY A 44 0.93 7.01 5.74
C GLY A 44 -0.42 6.57 6.34
N PHE A 45 -1.13 7.49 6.99
CA PHE A 45 -2.47 7.29 7.52
C PHE A 45 -3.53 7.20 6.41
N ALA A 46 -3.47 8.10 5.43
CA ALA A 46 -4.34 8.06 4.25
C ALA A 46 -4.14 6.76 3.45
N GLY A 47 -2.89 6.32 3.29
CA GLY A 47 -2.55 5.02 2.73
C GLY A 47 -3.20 3.88 3.52
N MET A 48 -3.09 3.86 4.84
CA MET A 48 -3.75 2.84 5.67
C MET A 48 -5.27 2.80 5.45
N LEU A 49 -5.94 3.96 5.48
CA LEU A 49 -7.38 4.05 5.24
C LEU A 49 -7.76 3.55 3.84
N THR A 50 -6.96 3.89 2.83
CA THR A 50 -7.17 3.47 1.44
C THR A 50 -7.05 1.95 1.30
N GLY A 51 -6.07 1.33 1.99
CA GLY A 51 -5.91 -0.12 2.03
C GLY A 51 -7.10 -0.83 2.66
N ILE A 52 -7.60 -0.32 3.79
CA ILE A 52 -8.81 -0.85 4.46
C ILE A 52 -10.03 -0.72 3.55
N ALA A 53 -10.23 0.45 2.94
CA ALA A 53 -11.33 0.70 2.02
C ALA A 53 -11.30 -0.27 0.83
N TYR A 54 -10.12 -0.53 0.27
CA TYR A 54 -9.94 -1.51 -0.81
C TYR A 54 -10.31 -2.93 -0.38
N LEU A 55 -9.88 -3.38 0.81
CA LEU A 55 -10.22 -4.71 1.31
C LEU A 55 -11.73 -4.88 1.50
N ILE A 56 -12.42 -3.87 2.02
CA ILE A 56 -13.87 -3.87 2.16
C ILE A 56 -14.53 -3.90 0.77
N TYR A 57 -14.08 -3.05 -0.15
CA TYR A 57 -14.61 -2.99 -1.52
C TYR A 57 -14.44 -4.30 -2.28
N TYR A 58 -13.26 -4.92 -2.19
CA TYR A 58 -12.96 -6.20 -2.82
C TYR A 58 -13.80 -7.33 -2.22
N GLY A 59 -13.95 -7.35 -0.88
CA GLY A 59 -14.77 -8.33 -0.18
C GLY A 59 -16.25 -8.25 -0.54
N TRP A 60 -16.75 -7.02 -0.75
CA TRP A 60 -18.12 -6.77 -1.18
C TRP A 60 -18.34 -7.13 -2.66
N SER A 61 -17.39 -6.80 -3.53
CA SER A 61 -17.57 -6.90 -5.00
C SER A 61 -17.23 -8.27 -5.56
N VAL A 62 -16.29 -8.99 -4.94
CA VAL A 62 -15.77 -10.27 -5.45
C VAL A 62 -16.16 -11.39 -4.50
N VAL A 63 -15.44 -11.55 -3.38
CA VAL A 63 -15.70 -12.60 -2.39
C VAL A 63 -15.14 -12.20 -1.01
N TRP A 64 -15.89 -12.47 0.05
CA TRP A 64 -15.58 -12.06 1.43
C TRP A 64 -14.30 -12.65 2.05
N TRP A 65 -13.86 -13.85 1.63
CA TRP A 65 -12.66 -14.48 2.19
C TRP A 65 -11.36 -13.97 1.54
N VAL A 66 -11.43 -13.43 0.32
CA VAL A 66 -10.25 -12.99 -0.44
C VAL A 66 -9.51 -11.81 0.21
N PRO A 67 -10.18 -10.79 0.80
CA PRO A 67 -9.50 -9.73 1.55
C PRO A 67 -8.53 -10.24 2.62
N ILE A 68 -8.84 -11.36 3.29
CA ILE A 68 -7.95 -11.96 4.29
C ILE A 68 -6.66 -12.43 3.62
N VAL A 69 -6.76 -13.07 2.45
CA VAL A 69 -5.61 -13.52 1.67
C VAL A 69 -4.79 -12.35 1.13
N ILE A 70 -5.46 -11.31 0.61
CA ILE A 70 -4.78 -10.11 0.13
C ILE A 70 -4.01 -9.41 1.26
N LEU A 71 -4.60 -9.34 2.45
CA LEU A 71 -3.95 -8.78 3.63
C LEU A 71 -2.68 -9.57 4.01
N ILE A 72 -2.77 -10.91 4.07
CA ILE A 72 -1.63 -11.78 4.37
C ILE A 72 -0.52 -11.62 3.32
N LEU A 73 -0.89 -11.57 2.03
CA LEU A 73 0.06 -11.35 0.94
C LEU A 73 0.74 -9.98 1.05
N GLY A 74 -0.01 -8.91 1.34
CA GLY A 74 0.55 -7.59 1.55
C GLY A 74 1.61 -7.58 2.66
N PHE A 75 1.30 -8.18 3.82
CA PHE A 75 2.28 -8.33 4.91
C PHE A 75 3.51 -9.15 4.49
N ALA A 76 3.31 -10.24 3.75
CA ALA A 76 4.43 -11.04 3.24
C ALA A 76 5.32 -10.24 2.29
N THR A 77 4.75 -9.33 1.49
CA THR A 77 5.53 -8.46 0.58
C THR A 77 6.27 -7.31 1.27
N ALA A 78 5.92 -6.96 2.51
CA ALA A 78 6.71 -6.01 3.29
C ALA A 78 8.12 -6.54 3.64
N ILE A 79 8.28 -7.87 3.74
CA ILE A 79 9.57 -8.53 4.04
C ILE A 79 10.64 -8.26 2.95
N PRO A 80 10.39 -8.54 1.65
CA PRO A 80 11.36 -8.21 0.59
C PRO A 80 11.56 -6.71 0.41
N GLY A 81 10.60 -5.88 0.83
CA GLY A 81 10.77 -4.42 0.87
C GLY A 81 12.03 -3.99 1.64
N TYR A 82 12.42 -4.73 2.69
CA TYR A 82 13.65 -4.50 3.45
C TYR A 82 14.92 -4.58 2.60
N PHE A 83 14.93 -5.45 1.58
CA PHE A 83 16.03 -5.51 0.64
C PHE A 83 16.03 -4.32 -0.32
N LEU A 84 14.86 -3.79 -0.67
CA LEU A 84 14.71 -2.61 -1.53
C LEU A 84 15.25 -1.34 -0.84
N GLU A 85 15.04 -1.22 0.47
CA GLU A 85 15.60 -0.15 1.31
C GLU A 85 17.13 -0.07 1.22
N ARG A 86 17.78 -1.22 1.13
CA ARG A 86 19.23 -1.33 1.03
C ARG A 86 19.78 -0.92 -0.35
N LEU A 87 18.96 -1.02 -1.39
CA LEU A 87 19.32 -0.70 -2.78
C LEU A 87 19.12 0.77 -3.13
N ILE A 88 18.00 1.37 -2.69
CA ILE A 88 17.55 2.69 -3.17
C ILE A 88 17.74 3.78 -2.10
N GLY A 89 17.89 3.38 -0.83
CA GLY A 89 18.04 4.28 0.30
C GLY A 89 16.70 4.79 0.86
N ARG A 90 16.65 4.97 2.19
CA ARG A 90 15.45 5.33 2.96
C ARG A 90 14.72 6.59 2.46
N PHE A 91 15.47 7.57 1.97
CA PHE A 91 14.92 8.87 1.59
C PHE A 91 14.19 8.81 0.24
N ALA A 92 14.81 8.16 -0.76
CA ALA A 92 14.22 8.01 -2.09
C ALA A 92 12.95 7.15 -2.05
N ILE A 93 12.90 6.10 -1.23
CA ILE A 93 11.69 5.28 -1.07
C ILE A 93 10.55 6.05 -0.41
N SER A 94 10.84 6.94 0.54
CA SER A 94 9.81 7.75 1.20
C SER A 94 9.21 8.79 0.24
N PHE A 95 10.07 9.45 -0.57
CA PHE A 95 9.63 10.41 -1.57
C PHE A 95 8.91 9.76 -2.74
N LEU A 96 9.41 8.61 -3.22
CA LEU A 96 8.70 7.77 -4.18
C LEU A 96 7.37 7.29 -3.61
N GLY A 97 7.34 6.93 -2.32
CA GLY A 97 6.14 6.48 -1.62
C GLY A 97 4.98 7.44 -1.80
N PHE A 98 5.19 8.75 -1.60
CA PHE A 98 4.17 9.80 -1.78
C PHE A 98 3.44 9.78 -3.13
N ILE A 99 4.12 9.36 -4.21
CA ILE A 99 3.56 9.32 -5.57
C ILE A 99 3.19 7.89 -5.97
N ALA A 100 3.94 6.91 -5.50
CA ALA A 100 3.77 5.52 -5.86
C ALA A 100 2.54 4.91 -5.19
N TRP A 101 2.28 5.19 -3.91
CA TRP A 101 1.12 4.61 -3.23
C TRP A 101 -0.22 5.08 -3.84
N PRO A 102 -0.45 6.36 -4.20
CA PRO A 102 -1.70 6.78 -4.85
C PRO A 102 -1.87 6.17 -6.24
N VAL A 103 -0.79 6.03 -7.00
CA VAL A 103 -0.82 5.38 -8.33
C VAL A 103 -1.18 3.90 -8.18
N CYS A 104 -0.55 3.19 -7.25
CA CYS A 104 -0.91 1.80 -6.94
C CYS A 104 -2.36 1.69 -6.44
N ALA A 105 -2.83 2.67 -5.66
CA ALA A 105 -4.22 2.72 -5.19
C ALA A 105 -5.20 2.88 -6.36
N TYR A 106 -4.92 3.75 -7.32
CA TYR A 106 -5.74 3.87 -8.53
C TYR A 106 -5.82 2.53 -9.28
N PHE A 107 -4.67 1.88 -9.49
CA PHE A 107 -4.64 0.59 -10.19
C PHE A 107 -5.39 -0.50 -9.43
N MET A 108 -5.20 -0.64 -8.11
CA MET A 108 -5.91 -1.68 -7.36
C MET A 108 -7.42 -1.50 -7.44
N PHE A 109 -7.98 -0.29 -7.34
CA PHE A 109 -9.43 -0.11 -7.47
C PHE A 109 -9.94 -0.28 -8.90
N SER A 110 -9.20 0.21 -9.91
CA SER A 110 -9.61 0.12 -11.32
C SER A 110 -9.59 -1.30 -11.89
N LEU A 111 -8.79 -2.19 -11.30
CA LEU A 111 -8.60 -3.57 -11.76
C LEU A 111 -9.49 -4.57 -11.00
N VAL A 112 -10.27 -4.12 -10.01
CA VAL A 112 -11.30 -4.97 -9.40
C VAL A 112 -12.37 -5.23 -10.46
N PRO A 113 -12.76 -6.50 -10.71
CA PRO A 113 -13.85 -6.80 -11.61
C PRO A 113 -15.12 -6.23 -10.99
N ASN A 114 -15.75 -5.27 -11.66
CA ASN A 114 -17.07 -4.82 -11.25
C ASN A 114 -18.03 -5.98 -11.48
N ALA A 115 -18.77 -6.37 -10.44
CA ALA A 115 -19.89 -7.29 -10.58
C ALA A 115 -20.95 -6.62 -11.46
N THR A 116 -20.92 -6.89 -12.77
CA THR A 116 -22.05 -6.71 -13.68
C THR A 116 -22.89 -7.97 -13.68
#